data_AF-A0A537VT52-F1
#
_entry.id   AF-A0A537VT52-F1
#
_cell.length_a   1.000
_cell.length_b   1.000
_cell.length_c   1.000
_cell.angle_alpha   90.00
_cell.angle_beta   90.00
_cell.angle_gamma   90.00
#
_symmetry.space_group_name_H-M   'P 1'
#
loop_
_entity.id
_entity.type
_entity.pdbx_description
1 polymer ?
#
loop_
_entity_poly.entity_id
_entity_poly.type
_entity_poly.pdbx_seq_one_letter_code
_entity_poly.pdbx_strand_id
1 'polypeptide(L)'
;MDKNEETLRRLSLHDQRAMAHALTACAQGAVPGLDARCSALARLAATIALRGELPSYVSDVEEAIAAGATLDEIIGVYLAVAPEVGEAAASKASGELEAALATYRPPVA
;
A
#
# COMPACT_ATOMS: atom_id res chain seq x y z
N MET A 1 15.02 -8.34 24.96
CA MET A 1 14.61 -8.26 23.55
C MET A 1 13.67 -7.09 23.41
N ASP A 2 13.88 -6.31 22.36
CA ASP A 2 12.96 -5.23 21.99
C ASP A 2 11.60 -5.83 21.57
N LYS A 3 10.51 -5.11 21.81
CA LYS A 3 9.14 -5.51 21.43
C LYS A 3 9.03 -5.80 19.92
N ASN A 4 9.79 -5.07 19.12
CA ASN A 4 9.83 -5.26 17.67
C ASN A 4 10.52 -6.58 17.29
N GLU A 5 11.66 -6.89 17.90
CA GLU A 5 12.40 -8.16 17.69
C GLU A 5 11.55 -9.37 18.09
N GLU A 6 10.83 -9.27 19.21
CA GLU A 6 9.94 -10.36 19.66
C GLU A 6 8.77 -10.57 18.69
N THR A 7 8.23 -9.49 18.12
CA THR A 7 7.16 -9.59 17.11
C THR A 7 7.65 -10.32 15.87
N LEU A 8 8.81 -9.93 15.33
CA LEU A 8 9.40 -10.59 14.14
C LEU A 8 9.76 -12.05 14.42
N ARG A 9 10.28 -12.36 15.61
CA ARG A 9 10.58 -13.73 16.02
C ARG A 9 9.33 -14.60 16.03
N ARG A 10 8.23 -14.13 16.62
CA ARG A 10 6.96 -14.86 16.65
C ARG A 10 6.41 -15.12 15.25
N LEU A 11 6.47 -14.11 14.37
CA LEU A 11 6.06 -14.27 12.97
C LEU A 11 6.94 -15.29 12.22
N SER A 12 8.26 -15.28 12.44
CA SER A 12 9.18 -16.25 11.84
C SER A 12 8.95 -17.69 12.33
N LEU A 13 8.36 -17.87 13.51
CA LEU A 13 7.98 -19.18 14.05
C LEU A 13 6.57 -19.62 13.61
N HIS A 14 5.98 -18.93 12.62
CA HIS A 14 4.62 -19.17 12.14
C HIS A 14 3.55 -19.10 13.24
N ASP A 15 3.73 -18.25 14.26
CA ASP A 15 2.72 -18.01 15.30
C ASP A 15 1.44 -17.44 14.66
N GLN A 16 0.43 -18.30 14.52
CA GLN A 16 -0.84 -17.94 13.89
C GLN A 16 -1.57 -16.80 14.62
N ARG A 17 -1.40 -16.66 15.93
CA ARG A 17 -2.03 -15.57 16.70
C ARG A 17 -1.34 -14.25 16.43
N ALA A 18 -0.01 -14.26 16.34
CA ALA A 18 0.76 -13.07 15.94
C ALA A 18 0.40 -12.64 14.52
N MET A 19 0.29 -13.60 13.59
CA MET A 19 -0.12 -13.35 12.21
C MET A 19 -1.55 -12.78 12.13
N ALA A 20 -2.52 -13.40 12.80
CA ALA A 20 -3.90 -12.92 12.81
C ALA A 20 -4.00 -11.49 13.37
N HIS A 21 -3.30 -11.19 14.46
CA HIS A 21 -3.27 -9.86 15.05
C HIS A 21 -2.68 -8.81 14.08
N ALA A 22 -1.60 -9.14 13.37
CA ALA A 22 -1.01 -8.26 12.36
C ALA A 22 -1.99 -8.01 11.20
N LEU A 23 -2.66 -9.06 10.70
CA LEU A 23 -3.66 -8.94 9.63
C LEU A 23 -4.87 -8.11 10.05
N THR A 24 -5.36 -8.27 11.29
CA THR A 24 -6.45 -7.45 11.83
C THR A 24 -6.05 -5.98 11.92
N ALA A 25 -4.85 -5.68 12.41
CA ALA A 25 -4.32 -4.31 12.47
C ALA A 25 -4.24 -3.67 11.07
N CYS A 26 -3.77 -4.42 10.07
CA CYS A 26 -3.75 -3.98 8.68
C CYS A 26 -5.15 -3.71 8.13
N ALA A 27 -6.12 -4.61 8.38
CA ALA A 27 -7.50 -4.45 7.93
C ALA A 27 -8.22 -3.27 8.57
N GLN A 28 -7.77 -2.82 9.75
CA GLN A 28 -8.29 -1.64 10.45
C GLN A 28 -7.57 -0.34 10.05
N GLY A 29 -6.62 -0.39 9.11
CA GLY A 29 -5.80 0.76 8.73
C GLY A 29 -4.86 1.26 9.84
N ALA A 30 -4.69 0.47 10.91
CA ALA A 30 -3.96 0.85 12.12
C ALA A 30 -2.71 -0.03 12.28
N VAL A 31 -1.70 0.19 11.43
CA VAL A 31 -0.40 -0.48 11.57
C VAL A 31 0.45 0.28 12.59
N PRO A 32 0.85 -0.33 13.71
CA PRO A 32 1.65 0.36 14.73
C PRO A 32 2.96 0.91 14.14
N GLY A 33 3.21 2.21 14.32
CA GLY A 33 4.43 2.88 13.86
C GLY A 33 4.37 3.47 12.45
N LEU A 34 3.28 3.25 11.71
CA LEU A 34 2.97 3.93 10.46
C LEU A 34 1.67 4.70 10.62
N ASP A 35 1.64 5.97 10.20
CA ASP A 35 0.37 6.66 10.08
C ASP A 35 -0.46 6.08 8.91
N ALA A 36 -1.74 6.42 8.85
CA ALA A 36 -2.66 5.88 7.84
C ALA A 36 -2.20 6.21 6.41
N ARG A 37 -1.64 7.41 6.21
CA ARG A 37 -1.13 7.88 4.91
C ARG A 37 0.07 7.05 4.46
N CYS A 38 1.07 6.89 5.32
CA CYS A 38 2.25 6.07 5.07
C CYS A 38 1.87 4.61 4.83
N SER A 39 0.89 4.08 5.58
CA SER A 39 0.40 2.72 5.41
C SER A 39 -0.24 2.50 4.03
N ALA A 40 -1.07 3.44 3.58
CA ALA A 40 -1.72 3.36 2.26
C ALA A 40 -0.72 3.49 1.11
N LEU A 41 0.22 4.44 1.20
CA LEU A 41 1.29 4.59 0.22
C LEU A 41 2.21 3.35 0.15
N ALA A 42 2.49 2.72 1.30
CA ALA A 42 3.25 1.47 1.35
C ALA A 42 2.50 0.30 0.69
N ARG A 43 1.17 0.21 0.86
CA ARG A 43 0.35 -0.78 0.16
C ARG A 43 0.33 -0.55 -1.34
N LEU A 44 0.16 0.70 -1.79
CA LEU A 44 0.25 1.04 -3.21
C LEU A 44 1.60 0.62 -3.81
N ALA A 45 2.71 0.90 -3.10
CA ALA A 45 4.04 0.48 -3.52
C ALA A 45 4.14 -1.06 -3.66
N ALA A 46 3.57 -1.80 -2.71
CA ALA A 46 3.53 -3.25 -2.76
C ALA A 46 2.66 -3.77 -3.92
N THR A 47 1.51 -3.15 -4.19
CA THR A 47 0.65 -3.47 -5.35
C THR A 47 1.38 -3.29 -6.67
N ILE A 48 2.16 -2.20 -6.81
CA ILE A 48 3.01 -1.98 -7.99
C ILE A 48 4.09 -3.07 -8.09
N ALA A 49 4.83 -3.31 -7.00
CA ALA A 49 5.92 -4.28 -6.95
C ALA A 49 5.45 -5.72 -7.24
N LEU A 50 4.28 -6.10 -6.74
CA LEU A 50 3.67 -7.41 -6.91
C LEU A 50 2.85 -7.53 -8.19
N ARG A 51 2.80 -6.47 -9.03
CA ARG A 51 2.09 -6.43 -10.30
C ARG A 51 0.60 -6.75 -10.13
N GLY A 52 -0.03 -6.09 -9.14
CA GLY A 52 -1.45 -6.21 -8.89
C GLY A 52 -2.30 -5.82 -10.11
N GLU A 53 -3.61 -6.05 -9.99
CA GLU A 53 -4.60 -5.73 -11.02
C GLU A 53 -5.40 -4.47 -10.63
N LEU A 54 -6.10 -3.85 -11.59
CA LEU A 54 -6.84 -2.59 -11.42
C LEU A 54 -7.59 -2.43 -10.08
N PRO A 55 -8.35 -3.43 -9.58
CA PRO A 55 -9.09 -3.26 -8.33
C PRO A 55 -8.20 -2.99 -7.11
N SER A 56 -6.96 -3.49 -7.11
CA SER A 56 -6.00 -3.22 -6.05
C SER A 56 -5.52 -1.77 -6.10
N TYR A 57 -5.23 -1.26 -7.30
CA TYR A 57 -4.85 0.15 -7.49
C TYR A 57 -5.99 1.10 -7.07
N VAL A 58 -7.24 0.80 -7.45
CA VAL A 58 -8.40 1.61 -7.04
C VAL A 58 -8.51 1.65 -5.52
N SER A 59 -8.47 0.49 -4.86
CA SER A 59 -8.57 0.40 -3.40
C SER A 59 -7.43 1.17 -2.70
N ASP A 60 -6.18 1.00 -3.15
CA ASP A 60 -5.02 1.65 -2.53
C ASP A 60 -5.02 3.17 -2.74
N VAL A 61 -5.44 3.64 -3.94
CA VAL A 61 -5.56 5.07 -4.25
C VAL A 61 -6.67 5.71 -3.43
N GLU A 62 -7.85 5.08 -3.34
CA GLU A 62 -8.96 5.57 -2.52
C GLU A 62 -8.55 5.70 -1.05
N GLU A 63 -7.87 4.68 -0.52
CA GLU A 63 -7.42 4.69 0.87
C GLU A 63 -6.33 5.73 1.12
N ALA A 64 -5.39 5.90 0.18
CA ALA A 64 -4.35 6.92 0.28
C ALA A 64 -4.95 8.33 0.30
N ILE A 65 -5.89 8.63 -0.60
CA ILE A 65 -6.53 9.94 -0.65
C ILE A 65 -7.43 10.17 0.57
N ALA A 66 -8.17 9.16 1.03
CA ALA A 66 -8.95 9.23 2.27
C ALA A 66 -8.06 9.50 3.51
N ALA A 67 -6.82 9.01 3.50
CA ALA A 67 -5.81 9.30 4.51
C ALA A 67 -5.08 10.64 4.32
N GLY A 68 -5.45 11.43 3.30
CA GLY A 68 -4.90 12.75 3.02
C GLY A 68 -3.61 12.75 2.20
N ALA A 69 -3.28 11.65 1.51
CA ALA A 69 -2.18 11.65 0.55
C ALA A 69 -2.49 12.57 -0.64
N THR A 70 -1.47 13.27 -1.13
CA THR A 70 -1.59 14.08 -2.34
C THR A 70 -1.38 13.23 -3.59
N LEU A 71 -1.85 13.74 -4.74
CA LEU A 71 -1.56 13.10 -6.03
C LEU A 71 -0.05 13.01 -6.30
N ASP A 72 0.70 14.04 -5.90
CA ASP A 72 2.17 14.07 -6.03
C ASP A 72 2.83 12.94 -5.21
N GLU A 73 2.32 12.62 -4.02
CA GLU A 73 2.82 11.51 -3.21
C GLU A 73 2.52 10.15 -3.87
N ILE A 74 1.33 9.98 -4.45
CA ILE A 74 0.93 8.76 -5.18
C ILE A 74 1.83 8.55 -6.41
N ILE A 75 2.02 9.59 -7.23
CA ILE A 75 2.92 9.54 -8.39
C ILE A 75 4.37 9.35 -7.94
N GLY A 76 4.78 9.99 -6.84
CA GLY A 76 6.10 9.81 -6.23
C GLY A 76 6.38 8.36 -5.84
N VAL A 77 5.41 7.65 -5.27
CA VAL A 77 5.52 6.21 -4.99
C VAL A 77 5.71 5.40 -6.26
N TYR A 78 4.93 5.67 -7.30
CA TYR A 78 5.10 5.00 -8.60
C TYR A 78 6.52 5.22 -9.16
N LEU A 79 6.99 6.47 -9.17
CA LEU A 79 8.33 6.81 -9.67
C LEU A 79 9.44 6.17 -8.83
N ALA A 80 9.24 6.00 -7.53
CA ALA A 80 10.18 5.34 -6.65
C ALA A 80 10.28 3.82 -6.90
N VAL A 81 9.18 3.17 -7.29
CA VAL A 81 9.13 1.71 -7.50
C VAL A 81 9.37 1.31 -8.96
N ALA A 82 9.07 2.18 -9.92
CA ALA A 82 9.19 1.90 -11.35
C ALA A 82 10.56 1.32 -11.79
N PRO A 83 11.71 1.80 -11.28
CA PRO A 83 13.02 1.23 -11.63
C PRO A 83 13.21 -0.22 -11.16
N GLU A 84 12.58 -0.61 -10.05
CA GLU A 84 12.75 -1.92 -9.41
C GLU A 84 11.98 -3.04 -10.12
N VAL A 85 10.88 -2.70 -10.79
CA VAL A 85 9.98 -3.69 -11.41
C VAL A 85 10.28 -3.95 -12.90
N GLY A 86 11.10 -3.08 -13.51
CA GLY A 86 11.45 -3.09 -14.93
C GLY A 86 10.40 -2.42 -15.83
N GLU A 87 10.83 -2.02 -17.03
CA GLU A 87 10.07 -1.16 -17.96
C GLU A 87 8.66 -1.67 -18.27
N ALA A 88 8.52 -2.95 -18.64
CA ALA A 88 7.22 -3.52 -19.01
C ALA A 88 6.22 -3.49 -17.84
N ALA A 89 6.68 -3.79 -16.62
CA ALA A 89 5.82 -3.76 -15.44
C ALA A 89 5.50 -2.32 -15.03
N ALA A 90 6.48 -1.40 -15.12
CA ALA A 90 6.27 0.02 -14.87
C ALA A 90 5.26 0.64 -15.84
N SER A 91 5.30 0.26 -17.13
CA SER A 91 4.33 0.73 -18.12
C SER A 91 2.91 0.22 -17.83
N LYS A 92 2.75 -1.07 -17.49
CA LYS A 92 1.44 -1.60 -17.05
C LYS A 92 0.94 -0.85 -15.82
N ALA A 93 1.77 -0.73 -14.78
CA ALA A 93 1.40 -0.05 -13.54
C ALA A 93 1.00 1.41 -13.76
N SER A 94 1.64 2.12 -14.69
CA SER A 94 1.24 3.48 -15.08
C SER A 94 -0.19 3.51 -15.61
N GLY A 95 -0.57 2.58 -16.49
CA GLY A 95 -1.92 2.50 -17.05
C GLY A 95 -2.98 2.13 -16.01
N GLU A 96 -2.65 1.21 -15.11
CA GLU A 96 -3.54 0.85 -13.98
C GLU A 96 -3.74 2.02 -13.02
N LEU A 97 -2.67 2.76 -12.72
CA LEU A 97 -2.72 3.93 -11.85
C LEU A 97 -3.52 5.07 -12.49
N GLU A 98 -3.34 5.31 -13.79
CA GLU A 98 -4.14 6.28 -14.55
C GLU A 98 -5.64 5.92 -14.51
N ALA A 99 -5.98 4.66 -14.76
CA ALA A 99 -7.36 4.18 -14.71
C ALA A 99 -7.97 4.27 -13.29
N ALA A 100 -7.18 3.97 -12.26
CA ALA A 100 -7.61 4.09 -10.87
C ALA A 100 -7.91 5.56 -10.50
N LEU A 101 -7.02 6.48 -10.86
CA LEU A 101 -7.20 7.93 -10.64
C LEU A 101 -8.39 8.50 -11.42
N ALA A 102 -8.66 7.99 -12.62
CA ALA A 102 -9.84 8.40 -13.40
C ALA A 102 -11.16 7.93 -12.78
N THR A 103 -11.14 6.79 -12.08
CA THR A 103 -12.31 6.24 -11.36
C THR A 103 -12.55 6.99 -10.04
N TYR A 104 -11.48 7.49 -9.42
CA TYR A 104 -11.56 8.31 -8.23
C TYR A 104 -12.23 9.66 -8.52
N ARG A 105 -13.51 9.78 -8.13
CA ARG A 105 -14.24 11.04 -8.10
C ARG A 105 -14.09 11.65 -6.70
N PRO A 106 -13.53 12.87 -6.55
CA PRO A 106 -13.44 13.49 -5.24
C PRO A 106 -14.86 13.66 -4.67
N PRO A 107 -15.09 13.36 -3.37
CA PRO A 107 -16.38 13.61 -2.75
C PRO A 107 -16.69 15.09 -2.86
N VAL A 108 -17.83 15.42 -3.46
CA VAL A 108 -18.29 16.79 -3.67
C VAL A 108 -18.44 17.43 -2.28
N ALA A 109 -17.68 18.49 -2.03
CA ALA A 109 -17.78 19.31 -0.82
C ALA A 109 -19.12 20.05 -0.75
#